data_AF-A0A388KSB1-F1
#
_entry.id   AF-A0A388KSB1-F1
#
_cell.length_a   1.000
_cell.length_b   1.000
_cell.length_c   1.000
_cell.angle_alpha   90.00
_cell.angle_beta   90.00
_cell.angle_gamma   90.00
#
_symmetry.space_group_name_H-M   'P 1'
#
loop_
_entity.id
_entity.type
_entity.pdbx_description
1 polymer ?
#
loop_
_entity_poly.entity_id
_entity_poly.type
_entity_poly.pdbx_seq_one_letter_code
_entity_poly.pdbx_strand_id
1 'polypeptide(L)'
;MAPQFTMTVTILLLGMAVLLAASNTGLGTVGAVAATTITEEQRLVAALKDPKVSQFILTSDVVLTASLPPSTKDFTLVGRCRDQRQRPRLCVVDGNGKFRGFDSEGYNVHMTDIHFKNMCDINGVGAVAYVADGRIRATRCVFESNKAFTAGALAVRDSPLTVTDCQFRNNWAVEAAGAIRVFSNGVGKVRRSVFSGNSAGESGGAARVYEGGLDFVDCKFHGNSARKGDGGAVIFGGDSAGVISRSEFVGNSARNGSGGAVEVEGETAIDNINFCSCTFRRNSAKTPGSFNVDIANYTRVTFCRNKPPGLRVDEPAEAVVNCTVCAKRVYPGSKKSH
;
A
#
# COMPACT_ATOMS: atom_id res chain seq x y z
N MET A 1 37.09 -29.44 59.00
CA MET A 1 36.72 -28.21 58.28
C MET A 1 35.35 -28.40 57.66
N ALA A 2 34.33 -27.73 58.19
CA ALA A 2 33.19 -27.27 57.39
C ALA A 2 33.56 -25.83 56.92
N PRO A 3 32.98 -25.26 55.83
CA PRO A 3 31.56 -24.89 55.80
C PRO A 3 30.81 -24.96 54.44
N GLN A 4 29.49 -25.04 54.59
CA GLN A 4 28.30 -24.46 53.89
C GLN A 4 28.33 -23.83 52.47
N PHE A 5 27.09 -23.71 51.94
CA PHE A 5 26.51 -22.81 50.92
C PHE A 5 26.26 -23.45 49.54
N THR A 6 25.10 -23.38 48.86
CA THR A 6 23.76 -22.82 49.15
C THR A 6 22.77 -23.35 48.09
N MET A 7 21.50 -23.56 48.47
CA MET A 7 20.37 -23.70 47.54
C MET A 7 20.10 -22.37 46.82
N THR A 8 19.80 -22.43 45.53
CA THR A 8 18.96 -21.42 44.85
C THR A 8 17.88 -22.14 44.05
N VAL A 9 16.64 -21.95 44.48
CA VAL A 9 15.41 -22.40 43.81
C VAL A 9 14.95 -21.24 42.94
N THR A 10 14.90 -21.43 41.62
CA THR A 10 14.28 -20.47 40.71
C THR A 10 12.82 -20.85 40.52
N ILE A 11 11.93 -20.07 41.13
CA ILE A 11 10.48 -20.23 41.11
C ILE A 11 9.95 -19.90 39.71
N LEU A 12 9.27 -20.87 39.10
CA LEU A 12 8.50 -20.71 37.86
C LEU A 12 7.17 -20.01 38.21
N LEU A 13 7.01 -18.74 37.82
CA LEU A 13 5.74 -18.00 37.94
C LEU A 13 4.74 -18.48 36.88
N LEU A 14 3.93 -19.49 37.22
CA LEU A 14 2.67 -19.79 36.55
C LEU A 14 1.59 -18.89 37.15
N GLY A 15 1.08 -17.95 36.34
CA GLY A 15 -0.04 -17.08 36.72
C GLY A 15 -1.29 -17.90 37.00
N MET A 16 -1.67 -17.98 38.28
CA MET A 16 -2.96 -18.53 38.68
C MET A 16 -4.09 -17.56 38.31
N ALA A 17 -5.05 -18.08 37.56
CA ALA A 17 -6.38 -17.50 37.42
C ALA A 17 -7.08 -17.54 38.79
N VAL A 18 -7.47 -16.37 39.29
CA VAL A 18 -8.31 -16.25 40.48
C VAL A 18 -9.74 -16.64 40.10
N LEU A 19 -10.16 -17.84 40.47
CA LEU A 19 -11.57 -18.20 40.60
C LEU A 19 -12.05 -17.73 41.98
N LEU A 20 -12.82 -16.65 42.02
CA LEU A 20 -13.62 -16.27 43.19
C LEU A 20 -14.94 -17.04 43.15
N ALA A 21 -15.07 -18.05 44.00
CA ALA A 21 -16.35 -18.65 44.34
C ALA A 21 -16.99 -17.81 45.45
N ALA A 22 -18.08 -17.11 45.13
CA ALA A 22 -18.87 -16.38 46.12
C ALA A 22 -19.88 -17.33 46.80
N SER A 23 -19.81 -17.38 48.13
CA SER A 23 -20.80 -18.01 49.01
C SER A 23 -22.12 -17.24 48.95
N ASN A 24 -23.20 -17.98 48.76
CA ASN A 24 -24.55 -17.46 48.58
C ASN A 24 -25.22 -17.22 49.93
N THR A 25 -25.27 -15.96 50.41
CA THR A 25 -26.24 -15.51 51.42
C THR A 25 -26.51 -14.01 51.30
N GLY A 26 -27.78 -13.63 51.07
CA GLY A 26 -28.33 -12.35 51.53
C GLY A 26 -28.45 -11.21 50.50
N LEU A 27 -29.67 -10.66 50.43
CA LEU A 27 -30.15 -9.56 49.61
C LEU A 27 -29.20 -8.37 49.42
N GLY A 28 -29.20 -7.81 48.21
CA GLY A 28 -28.73 -6.45 47.93
C GLY A 28 -28.55 -6.20 46.43
N THR A 29 -29.38 -5.33 45.84
CA THR A 29 -29.22 -4.86 44.46
C THR A 29 -27.89 -4.13 44.30
N VAL A 30 -26.94 -4.74 43.62
CA VAL A 30 -25.77 -4.05 43.08
C VAL A 30 -25.75 -4.35 41.59
N GLY A 31 -26.00 -3.30 40.79
CA GLY A 31 -25.96 -3.39 39.35
C GLY A 31 -24.68 -4.09 38.91
N ALA A 32 -24.81 -5.13 38.11
CA ALA A 32 -23.69 -5.76 37.44
C ALA A 32 -23.05 -4.68 36.56
N VAL A 33 -21.97 -4.07 37.06
CA VAL A 33 -21.08 -3.25 36.24
C VAL A 33 -20.49 -4.23 35.23
N ALA A 34 -21.02 -4.22 34.01
CA ALA A 34 -20.50 -5.02 32.92
C ALA A 34 -19.01 -4.73 32.82
N ALA A 35 -18.16 -5.71 33.11
CA ALA A 35 -16.73 -5.61 32.92
C ALA A 35 -16.51 -5.24 31.44
N THR A 36 -16.07 -4.02 31.18
CA THR A 36 -15.87 -3.50 29.83
C THR A 36 -14.79 -4.37 29.18
N THR A 37 -15.23 -5.26 28.30
CA THR A 37 -14.31 -6.13 27.57
C THR A 37 -13.44 -5.25 26.69
N ILE A 38 -12.12 -5.31 26.89
CA ILE A 38 -11.16 -4.55 26.08
C ILE A 38 -11.35 -4.94 24.62
N THR A 39 -11.69 -3.96 23.80
CA THR A 39 -11.91 -4.15 22.35
C THR A 39 -10.60 -4.47 21.63
N GLU A 40 -10.69 -5.09 20.45
CA GLU A 40 -9.50 -5.36 19.64
C GLU A 40 -8.81 -4.07 19.17
N GLU A 41 -9.56 -2.99 18.96
CA GLU A 41 -9.01 -1.64 18.71
C GLU A 41 -8.12 -1.19 19.88
N GLN A 42 -8.62 -1.28 21.12
CA GLN A 42 -7.86 -0.87 22.31
C GLN A 42 -6.58 -1.69 22.47
N ARG A 43 -6.61 -2.99 22.15
CA ARG A 43 -5.42 -3.86 22.18
C ARG A 43 -4.40 -3.47 21.10
N LEU A 44 -4.86 -3.20 19.89
CA LEU A 44 -4.02 -2.73 18.79
C LEU A 44 -3.34 -1.40 19.17
N VAL A 45 -4.11 -0.43 19.67
CA VAL A 45 -3.59 0.88 20.09
C VAL A 45 -2.60 0.74 21.25
N ALA A 46 -2.85 -0.15 22.21
CA ALA A 46 -1.90 -0.44 23.28
C ALA A 46 -0.58 -1.02 22.75
N ALA A 47 -0.65 -1.97 21.82
CA ALA A 47 0.53 -2.55 21.16
C ALA A 47 1.33 -1.50 20.36
N LEU A 48 0.66 -0.59 19.67
CA LEU A 48 1.30 0.51 18.95
C LEU A 48 2.06 1.47 19.88
N LYS A 49 1.57 1.66 21.11
CA LYS A 49 2.21 2.54 22.11
C LYS A 49 3.30 1.85 22.92
N ASP A 50 3.23 0.53 23.13
CA ASP A 50 4.21 -0.20 23.95
C ASP A 50 5.55 -0.36 23.19
N PRO A 51 6.67 0.23 23.66
CA PRO A 51 7.95 0.15 22.96
C PRO A 51 8.49 -1.28 22.78
N LYS A 52 7.99 -2.26 23.55
CA LYS A 52 8.44 -3.65 23.50
C LYS A 52 7.69 -4.51 22.48
N VAL A 53 6.61 -4.01 21.88
CA VAL A 53 5.73 -4.81 21.00
C VAL A 53 5.93 -4.45 19.54
N SER A 54 6.79 -5.17 18.82
CA SER A 54 7.05 -4.92 17.39
C SER A 54 6.05 -5.60 16.44
N GLN A 55 5.15 -6.44 16.96
CA GLN A 55 4.15 -7.14 16.18
C GLN A 55 2.83 -7.28 16.93
N PHE A 56 1.72 -7.12 16.22
CA PHE A 56 0.39 -7.42 16.73
C PHE A 56 -0.39 -8.30 15.76
N ILE A 57 -1.11 -9.28 16.31
CA ILE A 57 -1.93 -10.23 15.56
C ILE A 57 -3.39 -9.88 15.80
N LEU A 58 -4.09 -9.46 14.74
CA LEU A 58 -5.52 -9.30 14.77
C LEU A 58 -6.22 -10.66 14.65
N THR A 59 -7.17 -10.88 15.54
CA THR A 59 -8.01 -12.10 15.55
C THR A 59 -9.48 -11.80 15.32
N SER A 60 -9.88 -10.54 15.43
CA SER A 60 -11.19 -10.02 15.02
C SER A 60 -11.05 -8.75 14.19
N ASP A 61 -12.17 -8.31 13.62
CA ASP A 61 -12.23 -7.03 12.91
C ASP A 61 -12.11 -5.86 13.88
N VAL A 62 -11.63 -4.74 13.36
CA VAL A 62 -11.46 -3.47 14.06
C VAL A 62 -12.23 -2.39 13.30
N VAL A 63 -13.04 -1.62 14.01
CA VAL A 63 -13.61 -0.36 13.52
C VAL A 63 -12.97 0.75 14.32
N LEU A 64 -12.28 1.65 13.64
CA LEU A 64 -11.57 2.75 14.29
C LEU A 64 -12.56 3.78 14.84
N THR A 65 -12.28 4.21 16.06
CA THR A 65 -12.93 5.33 16.76
C THR A 65 -12.01 6.55 16.86
N ALA A 66 -10.73 6.38 16.55
CA ALA A 66 -9.74 7.43 16.35
C ALA A 66 -8.70 6.99 15.32
N SER A 67 -7.99 7.96 14.71
CA SER A 67 -6.82 7.65 13.87
C SER A 67 -5.75 6.92 14.68
N LEU A 68 -5.05 5.98 14.05
CA LEU A 68 -3.98 5.25 14.74
C LEU A 68 -2.89 6.23 15.19
N PRO A 69 -2.29 6.03 16.39
CA PRO A 69 -1.22 6.89 16.88
C PRO A 69 -0.03 6.87 15.91
N PRO A 70 0.74 7.97 15.81
CA PRO A 70 1.99 7.97 15.07
C PRO A 70 2.92 6.84 15.54
N SER A 71 3.69 6.30 14.61
CA SER A 71 4.61 5.20 14.87
C SER A 71 5.79 5.70 15.69
N THR A 72 6.12 4.99 16.76
CA THR A 72 7.27 5.27 17.63
C THR A 72 8.34 4.19 17.55
N LYS A 73 8.12 3.21 16.66
CA LYS A 73 8.94 2.02 16.45
C LYS A 73 8.49 1.29 15.20
N ASP A 74 9.33 0.36 14.75
CA ASP A 74 8.96 -0.62 13.74
C ASP A 74 7.77 -1.47 14.21
N PHE A 75 6.79 -1.65 13.33
CA PHE A 75 5.57 -2.36 13.67
C PHE A 75 5.08 -3.28 12.55
N THR A 76 4.69 -4.50 12.93
CA THR A 76 4.11 -5.49 12.03
C THR A 76 2.68 -5.83 12.46
N LEU A 77 1.71 -5.60 11.58
CA LEU A 77 0.32 -5.98 11.77
C LEU A 77 -0.02 -7.23 10.94
N VAL A 78 -0.51 -8.29 11.60
CA VAL A 78 -0.83 -9.56 10.94
C VAL A 78 -2.28 -9.95 11.20
N GLY A 79 -3.02 -10.29 10.15
CA GLY A 79 -4.39 -10.81 10.26
C GLY A 79 -4.44 -12.32 10.42
N ARG A 80 -5.22 -12.81 11.39
CA ARG A 80 -5.53 -14.24 11.59
C ARG A 80 -7.01 -14.48 11.87
N CYS A 81 -7.87 -13.71 11.21
CA CYS A 81 -9.31 -13.84 11.36
C CYS A 81 -9.85 -15.10 10.70
N ARG A 82 -10.93 -15.63 11.26
CA ARG A 82 -11.66 -16.78 10.70
C ARG A 82 -13.12 -16.41 10.44
N ASP A 83 -13.73 -17.07 9.47
CA ASP A 83 -15.18 -16.99 9.28
C ASP A 83 -15.92 -17.92 10.25
N GLN A 84 -17.26 -17.91 10.19
CA GLN A 84 -18.11 -18.76 11.05
C GLN A 84 -17.83 -20.27 10.89
N ARG A 85 -17.23 -20.69 9.78
CA ARG A 85 -16.83 -22.07 9.50
C ARG A 85 -15.36 -22.34 9.82
N GLN A 86 -14.71 -21.47 10.59
CA GLN A 86 -13.31 -21.55 10.97
C GLN A 86 -12.31 -21.48 9.80
N ARG A 87 -12.72 -21.00 8.62
CA ARG A 87 -11.84 -20.84 7.46
C ARG A 87 -11.10 -19.50 7.56
N PRO A 88 -9.80 -19.43 7.21
CA PRO A 88 -9.05 -18.18 7.21
C PRO A 88 -9.71 -17.12 6.32
N ARG A 89 -9.75 -15.88 6.83
CA ARG A 89 -10.13 -14.68 6.09
C ARG A 89 -9.22 -13.53 6.51
N LEU A 90 -9.20 -12.46 5.70
CA LEU A 90 -8.55 -11.22 6.10
C LEU A 90 -9.27 -10.64 7.33
N CYS A 91 -8.49 -10.11 8.27
CA CYS A 91 -9.04 -9.22 9.29
C CYS A 91 -9.35 -7.86 8.68
N VAL A 92 -10.49 -7.29 9.02
CA VAL A 92 -10.87 -5.95 8.56
C VAL A 92 -10.39 -4.91 9.56
N VAL A 93 -9.77 -3.85 9.06
CA VAL A 93 -9.53 -2.60 9.78
C VAL A 93 -10.30 -1.52 9.02
N ASP A 94 -11.41 -1.07 9.61
CA ASP A 94 -12.32 -0.09 9.03
C ASP A 94 -12.06 1.30 9.64
N GLY A 95 -11.65 2.26 8.82
CA GLY A 95 -11.44 3.65 9.24
C GLY A 95 -12.71 4.46 9.46
N ASN A 96 -13.89 3.82 9.28
CA ASN A 96 -15.20 4.41 9.51
C ASN A 96 -15.44 5.72 8.70
N GLY A 97 -14.75 5.86 7.57
CA GLY A 97 -14.79 7.04 6.70
C GLY A 97 -14.16 8.30 7.30
N LYS A 98 -13.49 8.19 8.45
CA LYS A 98 -13.01 9.35 9.23
C LYS A 98 -11.56 9.26 9.69
N PHE A 99 -11.05 8.05 9.88
CA PHE A 99 -9.80 7.84 10.58
C PHE A 99 -8.73 7.30 9.66
N ARG A 100 -7.51 7.80 9.85
CA ARG A 100 -6.32 7.34 9.12
C ARG A 100 -5.65 6.18 9.85
N GLY A 101 -4.81 5.48 9.11
CA GLY A 101 -4.00 4.38 9.61
C GLY A 101 -2.65 4.86 10.09
N PHE A 102 -1.61 4.16 9.66
CA PHE A 102 -0.25 4.39 10.10
C PHE A 102 0.30 5.72 9.57
N ASP A 103 0.99 6.42 10.44
CA ASP A 103 1.74 7.63 10.13
C ASP A 103 3.11 7.43 10.79
N SER A 104 4.16 7.40 9.98
CA SER A 104 5.47 6.91 10.40
C SER A 104 6.58 7.77 9.83
N GLU A 105 7.43 8.30 10.71
CA GLU A 105 8.67 8.97 10.35
C GLU A 105 9.82 8.22 11.02
N GLY A 106 10.73 7.66 10.23
CA GLY A 106 11.88 6.90 10.71
C GLY A 106 11.62 5.42 11.03
N TYR A 107 10.38 4.93 10.88
CA TYR A 107 10.03 3.56 11.27
C TYR A 107 9.35 2.74 10.16
N ASN A 108 9.57 1.43 10.22
CA ASN A 108 9.05 0.45 9.28
C ASN A 108 7.62 0.02 9.65
N VAL A 109 6.74 -0.01 8.66
CA VAL A 109 5.36 -0.51 8.78
C VAL A 109 5.19 -1.73 7.88
N HIS A 110 4.97 -2.89 8.49
CA HIS A 110 4.69 -4.14 7.80
C HIS A 110 3.24 -4.57 8.05
N MET A 111 2.54 -4.97 6.99
CA MET A 111 1.15 -5.42 7.07
C MET A 111 0.96 -6.69 6.25
N THR A 112 0.25 -7.66 6.80
CA THR A 112 0.03 -8.96 6.16
C THR A 112 -1.35 -9.51 6.49
N ASP A 113 -2.06 -9.98 5.46
CA ASP A 113 -3.40 -10.60 5.59
C ASP A 113 -4.47 -9.69 6.22
N ILE A 114 -4.43 -8.39 5.89
CA ILE A 114 -5.36 -7.36 6.37
C ILE A 114 -6.18 -6.75 5.23
N HIS A 115 -7.47 -6.50 5.47
CA HIS A 115 -8.33 -5.67 4.65
C HIS A 115 -8.51 -4.30 5.32
N PHE A 116 -7.83 -3.27 4.81
CA PHE A 116 -8.05 -1.89 5.20
C PHE A 116 -9.14 -1.25 4.34
N LYS A 117 -10.20 -0.75 4.97
CA LYS A 117 -11.27 -0.08 4.25
C LYS A 117 -11.74 1.21 4.89
N ASN A 118 -12.30 2.11 4.07
CA ASN A 118 -12.85 3.40 4.49
C ASN A 118 -11.90 4.22 5.38
N MET A 119 -10.59 4.04 5.22
CA MET A 119 -9.60 4.89 5.88
C MET A 119 -9.66 6.28 5.24
N CYS A 120 -9.51 7.32 6.05
CA CYS A 120 -9.75 8.69 5.60
C CYS A 120 -8.69 9.64 6.15
N ASP A 121 -7.98 10.32 5.26
CA ASP A 121 -6.98 11.34 5.54
C ASP A 121 -7.05 12.49 4.52
N ILE A 122 -8.20 13.16 4.43
CA ILE A 122 -8.47 14.18 3.39
C ILE A 122 -7.55 15.40 3.40
N ASN A 123 -6.79 15.58 4.47
CA ASN A 123 -5.80 16.65 4.62
C ASN A 123 -4.36 16.10 4.67
N GLY A 124 -4.18 14.79 4.58
CA GLY A 124 -2.87 14.14 4.71
C GLY A 124 -2.53 13.26 3.51
N VAL A 125 -1.43 12.54 3.63
CA VAL A 125 -0.73 11.97 2.48
C VAL A 125 -1.23 10.57 2.14
N GLY A 126 -1.37 9.69 3.13
CA GLY A 126 -1.73 8.28 2.91
C GLY A 126 -2.80 7.82 3.90
N ALA A 127 -3.99 7.46 3.40
CA ALA A 127 -5.11 7.10 4.27
C ALA A 127 -4.81 5.89 5.17
N VAL A 128 -4.13 4.88 4.64
CA VAL A 128 -3.86 3.61 5.33
C VAL A 128 -2.46 3.63 5.95
N ALA A 129 -1.47 4.10 5.19
CA ALA A 129 -0.13 4.30 5.70
C ALA A 129 0.61 5.39 4.94
N TYR A 130 1.21 6.31 5.68
CA TYR A 130 2.27 7.20 5.20
C TYR A 130 3.57 6.87 5.94
N VAL A 131 4.67 6.73 5.20
CA VAL A 131 6.00 6.49 5.77
C VAL A 131 7.06 7.40 5.13
N ALA A 132 7.78 8.14 5.97
CA ALA A 132 9.02 8.84 5.63
C ALA A 132 10.22 8.21 6.36
N ASP A 133 11.39 8.18 5.73
CA ASP A 133 12.64 7.64 6.29
C ASP A 133 12.53 6.23 6.92
N GLY A 134 11.65 5.39 6.38
CA GLY A 134 11.32 4.07 6.90
C GLY A 134 11.06 3.06 5.79
N ARG A 135 10.05 2.20 5.94
CA ARG A 135 9.62 1.26 4.89
C ARG A 135 8.15 0.90 5.01
N ILE A 136 7.48 0.72 3.88
CA ILE A 136 6.23 -0.03 3.83
C ILE A 136 6.46 -1.41 3.21
N ARG A 137 5.96 -2.46 3.87
CA ARG A 137 5.77 -3.79 3.26
C ARG A 137 4.33 -4.25 3.43
N ALA A 138 3.63 -4.45 2.32
CA ALA A 138 2.27 -5.00 2.30
C ALA A 138 2.24 -6.34 1.56
N THR A 139 1.68 -7.38 2.18
CA THR A 139 1.56 -8.71 1.59
C THR A 139 0.16 -9.28 1.78
N ARG A 140 -0.50 -9.70 0.69
CA ARG A 140 -1.88 -10.26 0.75
C ARG A 140 -2.87 -9.33 1.46
N CYS A 141 -2.75 -8.03 1.19
CA CYS A 141 -3.65 -7.02 1.74
C CYS A 141 -4.68 -6.56 0.72
N VAL A 142 -5.83 -6.10 1.22
CA VAL A 142 -6.83 -5.38 0.44
C VAL A 142 -6.93 -3.96 0.98
N PHE A 143 -6.87 -2.98 0.08
CA PHE A 143 -7.07 -1.57 0.35
C PHE A 143 -8.31 -1.13 -0.44
N GLU A 144 -9.43 -0.92 0.25
CA GLU A 144 -10.72 -0.66 -0.38
C GLU A 144 -11.36 0.65 0.09
N SER A 145 -11.80 1.48 -0.86
CA SER A 145 -12.58 2.69 -0.55
C SER A 145 -11.88 3.64 0.43
N ASN A 146 -10.56 3.66 0.43
CA ASN A 146 -9.77 4.57 1.24
C ASN A 146 -9.61 5.91 0.52
N LYS A 147 -9.53 6.99 1.30
CA LYS A 147 -9.60 8.37 0.82
C LYS A 147 -8.52 9.23 1.46
N ALA A 148 -7.70 9.91 0.67
CA ALA A 148 -6.71 10.87 1.20
C ALA A 148 -6.63 12.13 0.33
N PHE A 149 -5.79 13.09 0.74
CA PHE A 149 -5.46 14.22 -0.12
C PHE A 149 -4.61 13.77 -1.32
N THR A 150 -3.51 13.02 -1.09
CA THR A 150 -2.54 12.70 -2.15
C THR A 150 -2.22 11.22 -2.40
N ALA A 151 -2.65 10.29 -1.56
CA ALA A 151 -2.53 8.86 -1.83
C ALA A 151 -3.68 8.11 -1.17
N GLY A 152 -4.62 7.64 -1.97
CA GLY A 152 -5.85 7.05 -1.44
C GLY A 152 -5.61 5.88 -0.48
N ALA A 153 -4.46 5.19 -0.55
CA ALA A 153 -4.08 4.15 0.40
C ALA A 153 -2.67 4.31 1.01
N LEU A 154 -1.63 4.18 0.19
CA LEU A 154 -0.24 4.09 0.67
C LEU A 154 0.62 5.22 0.09
N ALA A 155 1.43 5.85 0.94
CA ALA A 155 2.40 6.85 0.53
C ALA A 155 3.77 6.58 1.15
N VAL A 156 4.82 6.73 0.34
CA VAL A 156 6.21 6.71 0.82
C VAL A 156 6.99 7.94 0.34
N ARG A 157 7.76 8.53 1.24
CA ARG A 157 8.72 9.62 1.00
C ARG A 157 10.12 9.19 1.43
N ASP A 158 11.13 9.37 0.59
CA ASP A 158 12.52 8.95 0.87
C ASP A 158 12.61 7.51 1.42
N SER A 159 11.69 6.64 0.99
CA SER A 159 11.44 5.34 1.64
C SER A 159 11.18 4.23 0.63
N PRO A 160 11.65 3.00 0.90
CA PRO A 160 11.27 1.81 0.17
C PRO A 160 9.80 1.40 0.34
N LEU A 161 9.17 0.97 -0.75
CA LEU A 161 7.84 0.32 -0.78
C LEU A 161 7.92 -1.07 -1.39
N THR A 162 7.41 -2.09 -0.70
CA THR A 162 7.22 -3.44 -1.26
C THR A 162 5.78 -3.88 -1.11
N VAL A 163 5.11 -4.11 -2.23
CA VAL A 163 3.71 -4.56 -2.28
C VAL A 163 3.64 -5.86 -3.06
N THR A 164 3.02 -6.89 -2.49
CA THR A 164 2.98 -8.22 -3.12
C THR A 164 1.67 -8.92 -2.85
N ASP A 165 1.04 -9.42 -3.92
CA ASP A 165 -0.22 -10.15 -3.86
C ASP A 165 -1.36 -9.32 -3.24
N CYS A 166 -1.40 -8.01 -3.50
CA CYS A 166 -2.36 -7.08 -2.90
C CYS A 166 -3.44 -6.61 -3.89
N GLN A 167 -4.50 -6.02 -3.34
CA GLN A 167 -5.57 -5.43 -4.15
C GLN A 167 -5.88 -4.01 -3.68
N PHE A 168 -5.91 -3.06 -4.61
CA PHE A 168 -6.29 -1.66 -4.39
C PHE A 168 -7.57 -1.39 -5.17
N ARG A 169 -8.68 -1.19 -4.46
CA ARG A 169 -10.01 -1.10 -5.03
C ARG A 169 -10.69 0.20 -4.63
N ASN A 170 -11.20 0.95 -5.61
CA ASN A 170 -12.04 2.12 -5.36
C ASN A 170 -11.42 3.13 -4.39
N ASN A 171 -10.09 3.19 -4.29
CA ASN A 171 -9.42 4.19 -3.48
C ASN A 171 -9.44 5.51 -4.23
N TRP A 172 -9.50 6.61 -3.48
CA TRP A 172 -9.66 7.94 -4.03
C TRP A 172 -8.69 8.92 -3.41
N ALA A 173 -8.12 9.78 -4.24
CA ALA A 173 -7.36 10.92 -3.77
C ALA A 173 -7.95 12.22 -4.31
N VAL A 174 -7.94 13.25 -3.47
CA VAL A 174 -8.37 14.60 -3.86
C VAL A 174 -7.51 15.10 -5.02
N GLU A 175 -6.20 14.96 -4.90
CA GLU A 175 -5.22 15.51 -5.84
C GLU A 175 -4.62 14.41 -6.71
N ALA A 176 -3.75 13.57 -6.16
CA ALA A 176 -2.94 12.64 -6.94
C ALA A 176 -2.99 11.21 -6.41
N ALA A 177 -2.58 10.22 -7.20
CA ALA A 177 -2.39 8.83 -6.77
C ALA A 177 -3.61 8.23 -6.05
N GLY A 178 -4.61 7.79 -6.82
CA GLY A 178 -5.82 7.20 -6.24
C GLY A 178 -5.56 6.03 -5.27
N ALA A 179 -4.40 5.35 -5.35
CA ALA A 179 -3.98 4.35 -4.37
C ALA A 179 -2.57 4.54 -3.81
N ILE A 180 -1.53 4.61 -4.65
CA ILE A 180 -0.12 4.60 -4.21
C ILE A 180 0.62 5.86 -4.67
N ARG A 181 1.26 6.56 -3.73
CA ARG A 181 2.21 7.64 -4.04
C ARG A 181 3.62 7.27 -3.60
N VAL A 182 4.58 7.46 -4.51
CA VAL A 182 6.02 7.36 -4.23
C VAL A 182 6.66 8.67 -4.61
N PHE A 183 7.34 9.33 -3.68
CA PHE A 183 7.93 10.64 -3.97
C PHE A 183 9.21 10.93 -3.20
N SER A 184 9.97 11.94 -3.64
CA SER A 184 11.22 12.43 -3.04
C SER A 184 12.16 11.26 -2.72
N ASN A 185 12.85 10.73 -3.71
CA ASN A 185 13.73 9.57 -3.67
C ASN A 185 13.10 8.26 -3.18
N GLY A 186 11.79 8.21 -2.96
CA GLY A 186 11.07 6.98 -2.67
C GLY A 186 11.27 5.97 -3.79
N VAL A 187 11.50 4.71 -3.43
CA VAL A 187 11.71 3.62 -4.40
C VAL A 187 10.87 2.41 -4.05
N GLY A 188 10.47 1.60 -5.02
CA GLY A 188 9.67 0.43 -4.66
C GLY A 188 9.40 -0.56 -5.75
N LYS A 189 8.68 -1.61 -5.34
CA LYS A 189 8.24 -2.67 -6.22
C LYS A 189 6.85 -3.16 -5.83
N VAL A 190 5.98 -3.25 -6.83
CA VAL A 190 4.67 -3.85 -6.74
C VAL A 190 4.64 -5.11 -7.60
N ARG A 191 4.19 -6.23 -7.03
CA ARG A 191 4.14 -7.53 -7.72
C ARG A 191 2.81 -8.23 -7.55
N ARG A 192 2.31 -8.83 -8.64
CA ARG A 192 1.12 -9.69 -8.60
C ARG A 192 -0.08 -9.02 -7.92
N SER A 193 -0.25 -7.73 -8.17
CA SER A 193 -1.28 -6.92 -7.53
C SER A 193 -2.28 -6.38 -8.52
N VAL A 194 -3.48 -6.07 -8.03
CA VAL A 194 -4.58 -5.53 -8.84
C VAL A 194 -4.95 -4.14 -8.36
N PHE A 195 -5.04 -3.19 -9.29
CA PHE A 195 -5.54 -1.84 -9.10
C PHE A 195 -6.82 -1.70 -9.90
N SER A 196 -7.97 -1.60 -9.23
CA SER A 196 -9.27 -1.51 -9.90
C SER A 196 -10.12 -0.36 -9.39
N GLY A 197 -10.62 0.47 -10.31
CA GLY A 197 -11.55 1.55 -9.97
C GLY A 197 -10.96 2.65 -9.09
N ASN A 198 -9.63 2.73 -8.95
CA ASN A 198 -9.01 3.80 -8.19
C ASN A 198 -9.10 5.11 -8.98
N SER A 199 -9.21 6.24 -8.29
CA SER A 199 -9.29 7.53 -8.98
C SER A 199 -8.63 8.67 -8.24
N ALA A 200 -8.14 9.64 -9.01
CA ALA A 200 -7.55 10.87 -8.51
C ALA A 200 -8.25 12.08 -9.13
N GLY A 201 -8.38 13.17 -8.37
CA GLY A 201 -8.96 14.41 -8.89
C GLY A 201 -8.11 15.03 -10.00
N GLU A 202 -6.80 15.04 -9.82
CA GLU A 202 -5.84 15.59 -10.78
C GLU A 202 -5.15 14.46 -11.57
N SER A 203 -4.20 13.70 -11.00
CA SER A 203 -3.34 12.81 -11.81
C SER A 203 -3.04 11.45 -11.14
N GLY A 204 -2.70 10.44 -11.97
CA GLY A 204 -2.33 9.12 -11.48
C GLY A 204 -3.51 8.39 -10.83
N GLY A 205 -4.48 7.96 -11.64
CA GLY A 205 -5.72 7.38 -11.13
C GLY A 205 -5.53 6.20 -10.15
N ALA A 206 -4.45 5.43 -10.29
CA ALA A 206 -4.02 4.42 -9.32
C ALA A 206 -2.70 4.78 -8.62
N ALA A 207 -1.69 5.24 -9.37
CA ALA A 207 -0.39 5.53 -8.80
C ALA A 207 0.26 6.78 -9.39
N ARG A 208 1.05 7.46 -8.56
CA ARG A 208 1.93 8.57 -8.95
C ARG A 208 3.33 8.32 -8.39
N VAL A 209 4.33 8.44 -9.27
CA VAL A 209 5.74 8.46 -8.92
C VAL A 209 6.27 9.84 -9.27
N TYR A 210 6.96 10.50 -8.35
CA TYR A 210 7.52 11.84 -8.56
C TYR A 210 8.90 11.93 -7.91
N GLU A 211 9.97 12.14 -8.66
CA GLU A 211 11.35 12.12 -8.12
C GLU A 211 11.64 10.79 -7.41
N GLY A 212 11.37 9.66 -8.05
CA GLY A 212 11.47 8.36 -7.39
C GLY A 212 11.39 7.16 -8.34
N GLY A 213 11.28 5.96 -7.78
CA GLY A 213 11.28 4.73 -8.54
C GLY A 213 10.13 3.78 -8.20
N LEU A 214 9.39 3.25 -9.17
CA LEU A 214 8.42 2.18 -8.88
C LEU A 214 8.32 1.15 -10.00
N ASP A 215 8.70 -0.08 -9.66
CA ASP A 215 8.53 -1.23 -10.54
C ASP A 215 7.13 -1.83 -10.39
N PHE A 216 6.50 -2.16 -11.51
CA PHE A 216 5.25 -2.94 -11.55
C PHE A 216 5.48 -4.24 -12.31
N VAL A 217 5.29 -5.38 -11.65
CA VAL A 217 5.59 -6.70 -12.22
C VAL A 217 4.41 -7.64 -12.04
N ASP A 218 3.89 -8.18 -13.13
CA ASP A 218 2.71 -9.07 -13.10
C ASP A 218 1.47 -8.40 -12.49
N CYS A 219 1.26 -7.10 -12.77
CA CYS A 219 0.17 -6.30 -12.20
C CYS A 219 -0.98 -6.08 -13.18
N LYS A 220 -2.17 -5.76 -12.65
CA LYS A 220 -3.35 -5.42 -13.44
C LYS A 220 -3.93 -4.07 -13.03
N PHE A 221 -4.19 -3.20 -14.00
CA PHE A 221 -4.78 -1.88 -13.83
C PHE A 221 -6.09 -1.81 -14.61
N HIS A 222 -7.22 -1.86 -13.90
CA HIS A 222 -8.55 -1.92 -14.49
C HIS A 222 -9.42 -0.73 -14.10
N GLY A 223 -9.91 0.04 -15.07
CA GLY A 223 -10.92 1.06 -14.79
C GLY A 223 -10.45 2.17 -13.85
N ASN A 224 -9.14 2.44 -13.78
CA ASN A 224 -8.64 3.54 -12.96
C ASN A 224 -8.80 4.86 -13.73
N SER A 225 -8.96 5.98 -13.02
CA SER A 225 -9.14 7.28 -13.71
C SER A 225 -8.52 8.49 -13.03
N ALA A 226 -7.88 9.33 -13.84
CA ALA A 226 -7.53 10.71 -13.51
C ALA A 226 -8.62 11.64 -14.07
N ARG A 227 -9.23 12.47 -13.21
CA ARG A 227 -10.42 13.25 -13.59
C ARG A 227 -10.07 14.51 -14.38
N LYS A 228 -9.04 15.25 -13.97
CA LYS A 228 -8.69 16.54 -14.57
C LYS A 228 -7.33 16.54 -15.28
N GLY A 229 -6.37 15.77 -14.80
CA GLY A 229 -5.03 15.66 -15.37
C GLY A 229 -4.77 14.28 -15.96
N ASP A 230 -3.50 13.90 -15.92
CA ASP A 230 -2.92 12.86 -16.77
C ASP A 230 -2.69 11.53 -16.03
N GLY A 231 -2.39 10.49 -16.81
CA GLY A 231 -2.06 9.17 -16.28
C GLY A 231 -3.29 8.50 -15.67
N GLY A 232 -4.18 8.01 -16.53
CA GLY A 232 -5.45 7.41 -16.10
C GLY A 232 -5.27 6.27 -15.09
N ALA A 233 -4.17 5.51 -15.18
CA ALA A 233 -3.74 4.59 -14.13
C ALA A 233 -2.47 5.07 -13.43
N VAL A 234 -1.39 5.31 -14.17
CA VAL A 234 -0.07 5.61 -13.60
C VAL A 234 0.49 6.87 -14.22
N ILE A 235 1.13 7.71 -13.42
CA ILE A 235 1.96 8.80 -13.90
C ILE A 235 3.36 8.71 -13.28
N PHE A 236 4.36 8.88 -14.13
CA PHE A 236 5.77 9.02 -13.80
C PHE A 236 6.15 10.49 -14.06
N GLY A 237 6.64 11.18 -13.03
CA GLY A 237 6.97 12.61 -13.06
C GLY A 237 8.32 12.92 -12.44
N GLY A 238 8.94 14.04 -12.82
CA GLY A 238 10.09 14.64 -12.12
C GLY A 238 11.27 13.70 -11.96
N ASP A 239 11.91 13.26 -13.05
CA ASP A 239 13.10 12.39 -13.02
C ASP A 239 12.86 11.04 -12.33
N SER A 240 11.86 10.31 -12.82
CA SER A 240 11.44 9.04 -12.23
C SER A 240 11.93 7.83 -13.00
N ALA A 241 11.99 6.69 -12.30
CA ALA A 241 12.44 5.42 -12.86
C ALA A 241 11.41 4.31 -12.62
N GLY A 242 11.42 3.30 -13.48
CA GLY A 242 10.54 2.16 -13.26
C GLY A 242 10.55 1.14 -14.39
N VAL A 243 10.43 -0.12 -14.02
CA VAL A 243 10.16 -1.21 -14.97
C VAL A 243 8.72 -1.66 -14.79
N ILE A 244 7.92 -1.49 -15.83
CA ILE A 244 6.59 -2.08 -15.95
C ILE A 244 6.72 -3.33 -16.80
N SER A 245 6.46 -4.50 -16.20
CA SER A 245 6.63 -5.78 -16.88
C SER A 245 5.46 -6.73 -16.66
N ARG A 246 5.11 -7.49 -17.71
CA ARG A 246 4.05 -8.50 -17.72
C ARG A 246 2.74 -7.99 -17.10
N SER A 247 2.44 -6.72 -17.34
CA SER A 247 1.32 -6.03 -16.71
C SER A 247 0.26 -5.65 -17.73
N GLU A 248 -0.97 -5.50 -17.26
CA GLU A 248 -2.15 -5.27 -18.08
C GLU A 248 -2.83 -3.96 -17.68
N PHE A 249 -3.17 -3.13 -18.66
CA PHE A 249 -3.91 -1.88 -18.50
C PHE A 249 -5.20 -1.94 -19.33
N VAL A 250 -6.35 -2.04 -18.66
CA VAL A 250 -7.66 -2.13 -19.30
C VAL A 250 -8.63 -1.07 -18.80
N GLY A 251 -9.25 -0.32 -19.70
CA GLY A 251 -10.35 0.58 -19.34
C GLY A 251 -9.93 1.77 -18.49
N ASN A 252 -8.64 2.11 -18.45
CA ASN A 252 -8.17 3.26 -17.67
C ASN A 252 -8.44 4.56 -18.45
N SER A 253 -8.66 5.66 -17.73
CA SER A 253 -9.05 6.92 -18.36
C SER A 253 -8.41 8.16 -17.75
N ALA A 254 -7.74 8.95 -18.58
CA ALA A 254 -7.41 10.36 -18.29
C ALA A 254 -8.49 11.24 -18.91
N ARG A 255 -9.49 11.65 -18.12
CA ARG A 255 -10.74 12.21 -18.67
C ARG A 255 -10.57 13.59 -19.28
N ASN A 256 -9.62 14.37 -18.78
CA ASN A 256 -9.33 15.71 -19.26
C ASN A 256 -7.85 15.95 -19.59
N GLY A 257 -7.03 14.90 -19.53
CA GLY A 257 -5.61 14.95 -19.81
C GLY A 257 -5.17 13.90 -20.83
N SER A 258 -3.88 13.59 -20.77
CA SER A 258 -3.13 12.64 -21.55
C SER A 258 -2.86 11.32 -20.80
N GLY A 259 -2.35 10.34 -21.53
CA GLY A 259 -1.85 9.10 -20.93
C GLY A 259 -2.99 8.26 -20.36
N GLY A 260 -3.90 7.82 -21.22
CA GLY A 260 -5.14 7.15 -20.79
C GLY A 260 -4.88 5.93 -19.89
N ALA A 261 -3.77 5.22 -20.07
CA ALA A 261 -3.22 4.31 -19.08
C ALA A 261 -2.04 4.90 -18.33
N VAL A 262 -0.99 5.32 -19.05
CA VAL A 262 0.25 5.80 -18.45
C VAL A 262 0.67 7.14 -19.03
N GLU A 263 1.04 8.06 -18.15
CA GLU A 263 1.72 9.31 -18.49
C GLU A 263 3.17 9.21 -18.04
N VAL A 264 4.10 9.70 -18.86
CA VAL A 264 5.51 9.88 -18.48
C VAL A 264 5.94 11.30 -18.81
N GLU A 265 6.26 12.05 -17.76
CA GLU A 265 6.64 13.46 -17.82
C GLU A 265 7.99 13.67 -17.10
N GLY A 266 9.07 13.77 -17.87
CA GLY A 266 10.41 14.01 -17.32
C GLY A 266 10.79 15.48 -17.32
N GLU A 267 11.46 15.94 -16.27
CA GLU A 267 12.08 17.27 -16.26
C GLU A 267 13.51 17.23 -16.85
N THR A 268 14.17 16.06 -16.79
CA THR A 268 15.48 15.81 -17.39
C THR A 268 15.53 14.51 -18.21
N ALA A 269 16.50 14.43 -19.13
CA ALA A 269 16.72 13.30 -20.06
C ALA A 269 17.10 11.94 -19.42
N ILE A 270 16.89 11.77 -18.11
CA ILE A 270 17.37 10.63 -17.31
C ILE A 270 16.23 9.70 -16.87
N ASP A 271 14.99 9.91 -17.31
CA ASP A 271 13.93 8.95 -17.02
C ASP A 271 14.25 7.56 -17.62
N ASN A 272 14.20 6.54 -16.76
CA ASN A 272 14.46 5.16 -17.13
C ASN A 272 13.18 4.34 -16.99
N ILE A 273 12.15 4.73 -17.73
CA ILE A 273 10.88 4.02 -17.77
C ILE A 273 10.91 2.95 -18.87
N ASN A 274 10.66 1.71 -18.48
CA ASN A 274 10.76 0.55 -19.37
C ASN A 274 9.47 -0.28 -19.37
N PHE A 275 8.94 -0.54 -20.55
CA PHE A 275 7.78 -1.41 -20.75
C PHE A 275 8.20 -2.76 -21.34
N CYS A 276 7.92 -3.84 -20.60
CA CYS A 276 8.37 -5.19 -20.92
C CYS A 276 7.18 -6.17 -20.95
N SER A 277 6.69 -6.51 -22.14
CA SER A 277 5.55 -7.44 -22.31
C SER A 277 4.27 -6.95 -21.62
N CYS A 278 3.90 -5.69 -21.82
CA CYS A 278 2.67 -5.11 -21.30
C CYS A 278 1.54 -5.18 -22.34
N THR A 279 0.30 -5.23 -21.86
CA THR A 279 -0.89 -5.18 -22.72
C THR A 279 -1.77 -4.00 -22.37
N PHE A 280 -2.33 -3.36 -23.40
CA PHE A 280 -3.17 -2.18 -23.26
C PHE A 280 -4.46 -2.36 -24.06
N ARG A 281 -5.61 -2.18 -23.43
CA ARG A 281 -6.92 -2.34 -24.08
C ARG A 281 -7.94 -1.35 -23.56
N ARG A 282 -8.73 -0.74 -24.47
CA ARG A 282 -9.87 0.10 -24.12
C ARG A 282 -9.54 1.24 -23.15
N ASN A 283 -8.30 1.73 -23.13
CA ASN A 283 -7.95 2.92 -22.37
C ASN A 283 -8.34 4.16 -23.18
N SER A 284 -8.55 5.29 -22.52
CA SER A 284 -9.00 6.54 -23.15
C SER A 284 -8.33 7.77 -22.55
N ALA A 285 -7.97 8.72 -23.39
CA ALA A 285 -7.49 10.04 -22.98
C ALA A 285 -8.28 11.12 -23.72
N LYS A 286 -8.32 12.34 -23.18
CA LYS A 286 -8.89 13.49 -23.89
C LYS A 286 -7.97 13.94 -25.01
N THR A 287 -6.66 13.95 -24.75
CA THR A 287 -5.67 14.30 -25.76
C THR A 287 -5.66 13.26 -26.89
N PRO A 288 -5.85 13.67 -28.16
CA PRO A 288 -5.85 12.73 -29.28
C PRO A 288 -4.55 11.92 -29.37
N GLY A 289 -4.67 10.62 -29.60
CA GLY A 289 -3.52 9.74 -29.80
C GLY A 289 -2.83 9.23 -28.53
N SER A 290 -3.12 9.77 -27.34
CA SER A 290 -2.46 9.38 -26.08
C SER A 290 -3.27 8.40 -25.21
N PHE A 291 -4.18 7.65 -25.83
CA PHE A 291 -5.14 6.82 -25.09
C PHE A 291 -4.48 5.67 -24.30
N ASN A 292 -3.28 5.22 -24.66
CA ASN A 292 -2.54 4.23 -23.87
C ASN A 292 -1.37 4.86 -23.13
N VAL A 293 -0.39 5.39 -23.85
CA VAL A 293 0.81 5.99 -23.25
C VAL A 293 1.01 7.38 -23.86
N ASP A 294 1.22 8.37 -23.02
CA ASP A 294 1.77 9.66 -23.44
C ASP A 294 3.19 9.77 -22.89
N ILE A 295 4.03 10.42 -23.67
CA ILE A 295 5.40 10.72 -23.30
C ILE A 295 5.61 12.19 -23.62
N ALA A 296 5.91 12.99 -22.60
CA ALA A 296 6.05 14.43 -22.74
C ALA A 296 7.36 14.95 -22.14
N ASN A 297 7.71 16.19 -22.49
CA ASN A 297 8.91 16.89 -22.03
C ASN A 297 10.22 16.18 -22.42
N TYR A 298 11.26 16.29 -21.61
CA TYR A 298 12.62 15.84 -21.93
C TYR A 298 12.85 14.41 -21.50
N THR A 299 11.98 13.47 -21.86
CA THR A 299 12.06 12.08 -21.36
C THR A 299 12.30 11.06 -22.47
N ARG A 300 12.87 9.91 -22.11
CA ARG A 300 13.03 8.75 -23.00
C ARG A 300 12.40 7.51 -22.40
N VAL A 301 11.42 6.93 -23.08
CA VAL A 301 10.80 5.67 -22.67
C VAL A 301 11.23 4.54 -23.58
N THR A 302 11.58 3.40 -22.98
CA THR A 302 11.96 2.20 -23.70
C THR A 302 10.82 1.18 -23.72
N PHE A 303 10.47 0.71 -24.91
CA PHE A 303 9.53 -0.40 -25.11
C PHE A 303 10.29 -1.62 -25.59
N CYS A 304 10.05 -2.78 -24.98
CA CYS A 304 10.54 -4.02 -25.54
C CYS A 304 9.58 -4.55 -26.61
N ARG A 305 10.18 -4.94 -27.75
CA ARG A 305 9.56 -5.45 -28.98
C ARG A 305 8.85 -4.38 -29.79
N ASN A 306 7.80 -3.77 -29.27
CA ASN A 306 6.97 -2.84 -30.04
C ASN A 306 6.45 -1.69 -29.17
N LYS A 307 6.30 -0.51 -29.79
CA LYS A 307 5.54 0.61 -29.24
C LYS A 307 4.04 0.26 -29.24
N PRO A 308 3.27 0.57 -28.18
CA PRO A 308 1.84 0.28 -28.16
C PRO A 308 1.07 1.20 -29.13
N PRO A 309 -0.11 0.80 -29.63
CA PRO A 309 -1.03 1.75 -30.27
C PRO A 309 -1.46 2.80 -29.24
N GLY A 310 -1.88 3.98 -29.69
CA GLY A 310 -2.25 5.06 -28.75
C GLY A 310 -1.09 5.54 -27.89
N LEU A 311 0.12 5.44 -28.46
CA LEU A 311 1.30 6.11 -27.98
C LEU A 311 1.38 7.49 -28.65
N ARG A 312 1.37 8.54 -27.84
CA ARG A 312 1.76 9.89 -28.27
C ARG A 312 3.12 10.21 -27.66
N VAL A 313 3.96 10.88 -28.45
CA VAL A 313 5.28 11.35 -28.06
C VAL A 313 5.31 12.84 -28.40
N ASP A 314 5.39 13.68 -27.37
CA ASP A 314 5.43 15.14 -27.50
C ASP A 314 6.88 15.58 -27.55
N GLU A 315 7.30 16.25 -28.63
CA GLU A 315 8.69 16.66 -28.79
C GLU A 315 9.11 17.61 -27.66
N PRO A 316 10.28 17.43 -27.03
CA PRO A 316 11.44 16.65 -27.51
C PRO A 316 11.55 15.22 -26.97
N ALA A 317 10.47 14.62 -26.47
CA ALA A 317 10.51 13.28 -25.90
C ALA A 317 10.85 12.19 -26.93
N GLU A 318 11.34 11.05 -26.44
CA GLU A 318 11.72 9.90 -27.26
C GLU A 318 11.04 8.61 -26.82
N ALA A 319 10.58 7.83 -27.80
CA ALA A 319 10.19 6.44 -27.60
C ALA A 319 11.15 5.53 -28.36
N VAL A 320 11.87 4.66 -27.65
CA VAL A 320 12.85 3.74 -28.24
C VAL A 320 12.40 2.30 -28.09
N VAL A 321 12.79 1.45 -29.04
CA VAL A 321 12.54 0.00 -28.97
C VAL A 321 13.84 -0.70 -28.63
N ASN A 322 13.94 -1.22 -27.40
CA ASN A 322 15.12 -1.96 -26.94
C ASN A 322 14.74 -2.97 -25.85
N CYS A 323 14.96 -4.26 -26.12
CA CYS A 323 14.63 -5.33 -25.16
C CYS A 323 15.74 -5.67 -24.17
N THR A 324 16.96 -5.14 -24.34
CA THR A 324 18.09 -5.49 -23.48
C THR A 324 17.87 -5.08 -22.03
N VAL A 325 17.10 -4.01 -21.80
CA VAL A 325 16.75 -3.51 -20.46
C VAL A 325 15.81 -4.48 -19.73
N CYS A 326 14.89 -5.13 -20.45
CA CYS A 326 13.97 -6.12 -19.87
C CYS A 326 14.64 -7.42 -19.44
N ALA A 327 15.86 -7.70 -19.92
CA ALA A 327 16.64 -8.88 -19.56
C ALA A 327 17.40 -8.72 -18.22
N LYS A 328 17.66 -7.49 -17.78
CA LYS A 328 18.37 -7.18 -16.53
C LYS A 328 17.38 -6.63 -15.51
N ARG A 329 17.19 -7.35 -14.40
CA ARG A 329 16.34 -7.03 -13.23
C ARG A 329 14.83 -7.35 -13.33
N VAL A 330 14.48 -8.64 -13.45
CA VAL A 330 13.16 -9.12 -12.93
C VAL A 330 13.25 -10.39 -12.08
N TYR A 331 14.39 -11.09 -12.06
CA TYR A 331 14.56 -12.34 -11.29
C TYR A 331 15.72 -12.27 -10.29
N PRO A 332 15.46 -12.17 -8.98
CA PRO A 332 16.21 -12.90 -7.99
C PRO A 332 15.46 -14.21 -7.72
N GLY A 333 15.97 -15.30 -8.30
CA GLY A 333 15.62 -16.67 -7.91
C GLY A 333 14.52 -17.36 -8.71
N SER A 334 14.93 -18.14 -9.72
CA SER A 334 14.39 -19.50 -9.90
C SER A 334 15.36 -20.34 -10.73
N LYS A 335 16.03 -21.27 -10.04
CA LYS A 335 16.59 -22.56 -10.50
C LYS A 335 17.64 -22.55 -11.63
N LYS A 336 18.85 -22.96 -11.26
CA LYS A 336 19.73 -23.73 -12.14
C LYS A 336 18.97 -24.98 -12.60
N SER A 337 18.86 -25.16 -13.91
CA SER A 337 18.61 -26.46 -14.53
C SER A 337 19.82 -26.74 -15.42
N HIS A 338 20.76 -27.52 -14.90
CA HIS A 338 21.32 -28.76 -15.43
C HIS A 338 22.29 -29.30 -14.38
#